data_AF-A0A2V8CC95-F1
#
_entry.id   AF-A0A2V8CC95-F1
#
_cell.length_a   1.000
_cell.length_b   1.000
_cell.length_c   1.000
_cell.angle_alpha   90.00
_cell.angle_beta   90.00
_cell.angle_gamma   90.00
#
_symmetry.space_group_name_H-M   'P 1'
#
loop_
_entity.id
_entity.type
_entity.pdbx_description
1 polymer ?
#
loop_
_entity_poly.entity_id
_entity_poly.type
_entity_poly.pdbx_seq_one_letter_code
_entity_poly.pdbx_strand_id
1 'polypeptide(L)'
;MRSLFIACAIVTIALTLLGYFDVLPWTALIAWLFVEGIVVWNWRHALHGIIERIGKPADDLKILAALADRIEREPFTAPRLTALRGGLKSPQGGAESASRAIARLEQLVSLLEGSMHNLFFMPITRALLVPEQLAIAIDRWHALNGAAVADWLRIVGEIEALSALATYAYEHPADPFPALSADGPVFDAEGLGHPLLGDNVSVRNDVRLGGTHGAAPRVVIVSGSNMSGKSTWLRSVGVNVVLALAGAPIRAASLTVSPLVLGATLRVDDSLEAGQSRFYSEILRIRAIVESARGPTPLLFLLDEILHGTNSYDRRIGAEAIVRALVEAGAVGLVTTHDLALTELPARLGSAAVNMHFEDRLEDGRMVFDYRMRPGVVEHSNALALMRAIGLDV
;
A
#
# COMPACT_ATOMS: atom_id res chain seq x y z
N MET A 1 16.11 40.30 -10.30
CA MET A 1 15.22 40.50 -9.13
C MET A 1 16.04 40.66 -7.84
N ARG A 2 16.67 39.61 -7.30
CA ARG A 2 17.40 39.67 -6.00
C ARG A 2 18.43 40.80 -5.87
N SER A 3 19.27 41.02 -6.89
CA SER A 3 20.30 42.08 -6.88
C SER A 3 19.71 43.48 -6.80
N LEU A 4 18.53 43.71 -7.39
CA LEU A 4 17.82 44.99 -7.33
C LEU A 4 17.33 45.28 -5.92
N PHE A 5 16.65 44.33 -5.26
CA PHE A 5 16.17 44.50 -3.89
C PHE A 5 17.30 44.67 -2.87
N ILE A 6 18.42 43.96 -3.06
CA ILE A 6 19.63 44.15 -2.24
C ILE A 6 20.22 45.54 -2.45
N ALA A 7 20.33 46.00 -3.71
CA ALA A 7 20.81 47.35 -4.01
C ALA A 7 19.93 48.42 -3.38
N CYS A 8 18.61 48.25 -3.43
CA CYS A 8 17.67 49.17 -2.78
C CYS A 8 17.89 49.22 -1.26
N ALA A 9 17.99 48.06 -0.60
CA ALA A 9 18.26 47.98 0.83
C ALA A 9 19.59 48.65 1.21
N ILE A 10 20.64 48.49 0.40
CA ILE A 10 21.95 49.16 0.62
C ILE A 10 21.79 50.68 0.52
N VAL A 11 21.05 51.19 -0.47
CA VAL A 11 20.78 52.62 -0.62
C VAL A 11 19.98 53.16 0.58
N THR A 12 18.98 52.42 1.07
CA THR A 12 18.22 52.78 2.27
C THR A 12 19.11 52.88 3.51
N ILE A 13 20.03 51.92 3.72
CA ILE A 13 21.01 51.97 4.81
C ILE A 13 21.93 53.18 4.63
N ALA A 14 22.47 53.40 3.43
CA ALA A 14 23.37 54.51 3.16
C ALA A 14 22.72 55.88 3.39
N LEU A 15 21.48 56.09 2.91
CA LEU A 15 20.73 57.32 3.11
C LEU A 15 20.34 57.53 4.58
N THR A 16 20.04 56.47 5.32
CA THR A 16 19.76 56.54 6.76
C THR A 16 21.02 56.97 7.54
N LEU A 17 22.19 56.41 7.21
CA LEU A 17 23.45 56.81 7.82
C LEU A 17 23.83 58.26 7.48
N LEU A 18 23.67 58.66 6.21
CA LEU A 18 23.97 60.04 5.77
C LEU A 18 23.02 61.07 6.40
N GLY A 19 21.75 60.70 6.64
CA GLY A 19 20.80 61.51 7.40
C GLY A 19 21.15 61.62 8.88
N TYR A 20 21.66 60.53 9.49
CA TYR A 20 22.06 60.51 10.89
C TYR A 20 23.28 61.42 11.19
N PHE A 21 24.22 61.52 10.25
CA PHE A 21 25.40 62.39 10.36
C PHE A 21 25.18 63.81 9.80
N ASP A 22 23.92 64.21 9.55
CA ASP A 22 23.55 65.52 8.98
C ASP A 22 24.22 65.85 7.63
N VAL A 23 24.66 64.83 6.88
CA VAL A 23 25.28 65.01 5.55
C VAL A 23 24.22 65.25 4.48
N LEU A 24 23.03 64.65 4.63
CA LEU A 24 21.88 64.79 3.73
C LEU A 24 20.60 65.04 4.54
N PRO A 25 19.63 65.81 4.02
CA PRO A 25 18.36 65.99 4.70
C PRO A 25 17.52 64.70 4.66
N TRP A 26 16.74 64.46 5.71
CA TRP A 26 15.80 63.32 5.79
C TRP A 26 14.77 63.26 4.65
N THR A 27 14.55 64.37 3.94
CA THR A 27 13.73 64.42 2.72
C THR A 27 14.28 63.54 1.59
N ALA A 28 15.60 63.35 1.51
CA ALA A 28 16.21 62.44 0.55
C ALA A 28 15.84 60.98 0.81
N LEU A 29 15.79 60.57 2.09
CA LEU A 29 15.33 59.24 2.49
C LEU A 29 13.84 59.05 2.18
N ILE A 30 12.99 60.04 2.48
CA ILE A 30 11.56 59.97 2.17
C ILE A 30 11.31 59.84 0.67
N ALA A 31 12.01 60.62 -0.16
CA ALA A 31 11.92 60.52 -1.60
C ALA A 31 12.38 59.14 -2.11
N TRP A 32 13.43 58.58 -1.52
CA TRP A 32 13.91 57.24 -1.84
C TRP A 32 12.90 56.14 -1.47
N LEU A 33 12.31 56.19 -0.27
CA LEU A 33 11.27 55.23 0.15
C LEU A 33 10.05 55.28 -0.79
N PHE A 34 9.73 56.43 -1.37
CA PHE A 34 8.70 56.55 -2.40
C PHE A 34 9.08 55.81 -3.70
N VAL A 35 10.34 55.94 -4.13
CA VAL A 35 10.89 55.19 -5.28
C VAL A 35 10.87 53.69 -5.01
N GLU A 36 11.27 53.25 -3.82
CA GLU A 36 11.17 51.83 -3.43
C GLU A 36 9.73 51.33 -3.45
N GLY A 37 8.79 52.15 -2.97
CA GLY A 37 7.36 51.87 -3.06
C GLY A 37 6.89 51.62 -4.49
N ILE A 38 7.37 52.41 -5.46
CA ILE A 38 7.07 52.21 -6.89
C ILE A 38 7.70 50.91 -7.41
N VAL A 39 8.94 50.61 -7.02
CA VAL A 39 9.62 49.36 -7.42
C VAL A 39 8.86 48.13 -6.92
N VAL A 40 8.48 48.11 -5.64
CA VAL A 40 7.65 47.05 -5.05
C VAL A 40 6.30 46.99 -5.73
N TRP A 41 5.64 48.13 -5.95
CA TRP A 41 4.34 48.21 -6.61
C TRP A 41 4.37 47.60 -8.01
N ASN A 42 5.42 47.87 -8.80
CA ASN A 42 5.57 47.32 -10.14
C ASN A 42 5.78 45.79 -10.13
N TRP A 43 6.36 45.25 -9.05
CA TRP A 43 6.64 43.81 -8.91
C TRP A 43 5.62 43.09 -8.01
N ARG A 44 4.57 43.79 -7.55
CA ARG A 44 3.63 43.27 -6.55
C ARG A 44 2.91 42.00 -7.00
N HIS A 45 2.58 41.89 -8.30
CA HIS A 45 1.88 40.73 -8.85
C HIS A 45 2.79 39.49 -8.90
N ALA A 46 4.07 39.68 -9.24
CA ALA A 46 5.05 38.59 -9.22
C ALA A 46 5.33 38.12 -7.79
N LEU A 47 5.40 39.05 -6.83
CA LEU A 47 5.68 38.74 -5.41
C LEU A 47 4.47 38.13 -4.69
N HIS A 48 3.25 38.63 -4.92
CA HIS A 48 2.03 38.05 -4.31
C HIS A 48 1.82 36.59 -4.74
N GLY A 49 2.06 36.28 -6.02
CA GLY A 49 1.93 34.92 -6.53
C GLY A 49 2.90 33.92 -5.90
N ILE A 50 4.02 34.38 -5.33
CA ILE A 50 4.99 33.56 -4.58
C ILE A 50 4.53 33.38 -3.14
N ILE A 51 4.10 34.46 -2.48
CA ILE A 51 3.73 34.48 -1.06
C ILE A 51 2.47 33.64 -0.79
N GLU A 52 1.45 33.70 -1.66
CA GLU A 52 0.22 32.92 -1.49
C GLU A 52 0.42 31.39 -1.57
N ARG A 53 1.50 30.93 -2.21
CA ARG A 53 1.80 29.50 -2.40
C ARG A 53 2.41 28.82 -1.16
N ILE A 54 2.82 29.59 -0.16
CA ILE A 54 3.72 29.13 0.91
C ILE A 54 2.98 28.76 2.21
N GLY A 55 1.82 29.36 2.48
CA GLY A 55 1.21 29.37 3.83
C GLY A 55 0.50 28.09 4.33
N LYS A 56 0.47 27.00 3.55
CA LYS A 56 -0.14 25.71 3.97
C LYS A 56 0.82 24.50 3.91
N PRO A 57 1.71 24.38 2.92
CA PRO A 57 2.60 23.20 2.82
C PRO A 57 3.76 23.16 3.84
N ALA A 58 4.02 24.25 4.59
CA ALA A 58 5.22 24.35 5.43
C ALA A 58 5.19 23.46 6.67
N ASP A 59 4.01 23.20 7.26
CA ASP A 59 3.88 22.36 8.46
C ASP A 59 4.05 20.87 8.14
N ASP A 60 3.47 20.37 7.04
CA ASP A 60 3.62 18.97 6.61
C ASP A 60 5.08 18.62 6.29
N LEU A 61 5.83 19.60 5.78
CA LEU A 61 7.25 19.45 5.49
C LEU A 61 8.11 19.24 6.76
N LYS A 62 7.66 19.69 7.94
CA LYS A 62 8.39 19.47 9.20
C LYS A 62 8.46 17.99 9.56
N ILE A 63 7.35 17.27 9.38
CA ILE A 63 7.30 15.82 9.62
C ILE A 63 8.26 15.12 8.66
N LEU A 64 8.22 15.49 7.38
CA LEU A 64 9.12 14.94 6.37
C LEU A 64 10.59 15.18 6.73
N ALA A 65 10.95 16.40 7.17
CA ALA A 65 12.31 16.74 7.56
C ALA A 65 12.81 15.89 8.74
N ALA A 66 11.96 15.67 9.76
CA ALA A 66 12.30 14.86 10.92
C ALA A 66 12.51 13.39 10.55
N LEU A 67 11.64 12.82 9.71
CA LEU A 67 11.78 11.45 9.22
C LEU A 67 13.03 11.28 8.33
N ALA A 68 13.25 12.22 7.41
CA ALA A 68 14.42 12.23 6.55
C ALA A 68 15.72 12.31 7.37
N ASP A 69 15.78 13.18 8.37
CA ASP A 69 16.94 13.33 9.27
C ASP A 69 17.25 12.02 10.02
N ARG A 70 16.20 11.31 10.49
CA ARG A 70 16.38 10.01 11.13
C ARG A 70 16.98 8.98 10.16
N ILE A 71 16.48 8.93 8.93
CA ILE A 71 16.94 8.00 7.89
C ILE A 71 18.37 8.33 7.44
N GLU A 72 18.70 9.61 7.28
CA GLU A 72 20.02 10.09 6.86
C GLU A 72 21.12 9.70 7.84
N ARG A 73 20.81 9.64 9.15
CA ARG A 73 21.75 9.29 10.23
C ARG A 73 21.93 7.78 10.43
N GLU A 74 20.99 6.97 9.95
CA GLU A 74 21.01 5.53 10.19
C GLU A 74 22.10 4.83 9.34
N PRO A 75 22.99 4.02 9.94
CA PRO A 75 24.08 3.34 9.24
C PRO A 75 23.61 2.07 8.53
N PHE A 76 22.74 2.20 7.51
CA PHE A 76 22.28 1.05 6.73
C PHE A 76 23.42 0.33 6.00
N THR A 77 23.40 -1.01 6.11
CA THR A 77 24.31 -1.92 5.40
C THR A 77 23.67 -2.59 4.17
N ALA A 78 22.35 -2.73 4.15
CA ALA A 78 21.62 -3.36 3.06
C ALA A 78 21.61 -2.46 1.79
N PRO A 79 21.98 -2.98 0.60
CA PRO A 79 22.12 -2.17 -0.61
C PRO A 79 20.89 -1.31 -0.96
N ARG A 80 19.68 -1.86 -0.82
CA ARG A 80 18.42 -1.15 -1.08
C ARG A 80 18.24 0.05 -0.14
N LEU A 81 18.50 -0.13 1.16
CA LEU A 81 18.37 0.93 2.16
C LEU A 81 19.45 2.00 2.00
N THR A 82 20.68 1.60 1.63
CA THR A 82 21.75 2.54 1.26
C THR A 82 21.37 3.37 0.03
N ALA A 83 20.75 2.77 -0.97
CA ALA A 83 20.28 3.47 -2.17
C ALA A 83 19.15 4.46 -1.84
N LEU A 84 18.15 4.05 -1.03
CA LEU A 84 17.07 4.92 -0.56
C LEU A 84 17.61 6.12 0.22
N ARG A 85 18.49 5.88 1.21
CA ARG A 85 19.17 6.96 1.95
C ARG A 85 19.97 7.88 1.01
N GLY A 86 20.60 7.32 -0.02
CA GLY A 86 21.33 8.09 -1.04
C GLY A 86 20.45 9.05 -1.84
N GLY A 87 19.17 8.70 -2.03
CA GLY A 87 18.18 9.53 -2.72
C GLY A 87 17.65 10.72 -1.90
N LEU A 88 17.89 10.78 -0.58
CA LEU A 88 17.54 11.92 0.28
C LEU A 88 18.59 13.05 0.19
N LYS A 89 18.93 13.43 -1.03
CA LYS A 89 19.89 14.51 -1.34
C LYS A 89 19.28 15.51 -2.31
N SER A 90 19.69 16.76 -2.20
CA SER A 90 19.29 17.81 -3.14
C SER A 90 19.90 17.57 -4.54
N PRO A 91 19.15 17.76 -5.64
CA PRO A 91 19.62 17.48 -7.00
C PRO A 91 20.78 18.37 -7.49
N GLN A 92 20.89 19.62 -7.02
CA GLN A 92 21.72 20.64 -7.68
C GLN A 92 22.59 21.50 -6.74
N GLY A 93 22.74 21.11 -5.47
CA GLY A 93 23.60 21.81 -4.52
C GLY A 93 24.33 20.82 -3.64
N GLY A 94 25.66 20.76 -3.77
CA GLY A 94 26.54 19.75 -3.19
C GLY A 94 26.13 19.22 -1.82
N ALA A 95 25.97 17.90 -1.72
CA ALA A 95 25.84 17.14 -0.48
C ALA A 95 24.77 17.62 0.54
N GLU A 96 23.91 18.59 0.22
CA GLU A 96 22.85 19.04 1.11
C GLU A 96 21.78 17.95 1.18
N SER A 97 21.46 17.52 2.40
CA SER A 97 20.48 16.48 2.66
C SER A 97 19.05 17.03 2.62
N ALA A 98 18.08 16.17 2.35
CA ALA A 98 16.67 16.55 2.26
C ALA A 98 16.19 17.25 3.54
N SER A 99 16.57 16.73 4.71
CA SER A 99 16.23 17.34 6.01
C SER A 99 16.72 18.78 6.14
N ARG A 100 17.97 19.06 5.75
CA ARG A 100 18.56 20.41 5.80
C ARG A 100 17.94 21.36 4.79
N ALA A 101 17.67 20.88 3.58
CA ALA A 101 17.01 21.66 2.56
C ALA A 101 15.62 22.09 3.04
N ILE A 102 14.84 21.19 3.63
CA ILE A 102 13.51 21.51 4.17
C ILE A 102 13.60 22.43 5.39
N ALA A 103 14.51 22.17 6.34
CA ALA A 103 14.71 23.04 7.49
C ALA A 103 15.09 24.47 7.08
N ARG A 104 15.86 24.63 6.00
CA ARG A 104 16.16 25.95 5.43
C ARG A 104 14.93 26.64 4.87
N LEU A 105 14.03 25.92 4.20
CA LEU A 105 12.76 26.50 3.77
C LEU A 105 11.95 26.97 4.97
N GLU A 106 11.82 26.14 5.99
CA GLU A 106 11.10 26.48 7.23
C GLU A 106 11.66 27.76 7.86
N GLN A 107 12.99 27.87 7.95
CA GLN A 107 13.65 29.09 8.43
C GLN A 107 13.30 30.31 7.57
N LEU A 108 13.30 30.19 6.25
CA LEU A 108 12.94 31.29 5.35
C LEU A 108 11.47 31.72 5.52
N VAL A 109 10.55 30.75 5.68
CA VAL A 109 9.12 31.00 5.91
C VAL A 109 8.90 31.67 7.26
N SER A 110 9.51 31.16 8.32
CA SER A 110 9.43 31.74 9.67
C SER A 110 9.97 33.17 9.71
N LEU A 111 11.10 33.44 9.04
CA LEU A 111 11.65 34.79 8.91
C LEU A 111 10.71 35.71 8.11
N LEU A 112 10.05 35.20 7.06
CA LEU A 112 9.11 35.98 6.26
C LEU A 112 7.90 36.38 7.10
N GLU A 113 7.29 35.43 7.79
CA GLU A 113 6.16 35.67 8.70
C GLU A 113 6.53 36.64 9.83
N GLY A 114 7.71 36.45 10.45
CA GLY A 114 8.22 37.34 11.48
C GLY A 114 8.48 38.76 10.97
N SER A 115 9.02 38.91 9.76
CA SER A 115 9.25 40.21 9.13
C SER A 115 7.97 40.98 8.80
N MET A 116 6.85 40.26 8.69
CA MET A 116 5.54 40.77 8.31
C MET A 116 4.64 41.09 9.50
N HIS A 117 4.69 40.29 10.56
CA HIS A 117 3.73 40.38 11.68
C HIS A 117 4.33 40.97 12.96
N ASN A 118 5.66 41.12 13.05
CA ASN A 118 6.29 41.73 14.22
C ASN A 118 6.24 43.26 14.15
N LEU A 119 5.32 43.86 14.91
CA LEU A 119 5.06 45.31 14.96
C LEU A 119 6.32 46.17 15.22
N PHE A 120 7.29 45.66 15.98
CA PHE A 120 8.52 46.40 16.30
C PHE A 120 9.50 46.47 15.12
N PHE A 121 9.63 45.37 14.38
CA PHE A 121 10.60 45.28 13.28
C PHE A 121 9.99 45.59 11.92
N MET A 122 8.66 45.54 11.76
CA MET A 122 7.96 45.75 10.48
C MET A 122 8.39 47.01 9.72
N PRO A 123 8.52 48.21 10.34
CA PRO A 123 8.92 49.39 9.60
C PRO A 123 10.34 49.26 9.02
N ILE A 124 11.25 48.66 9.78
CA ILE A 124 12.64 48.45 9.40
C ILE A 124 12.74 47.38 8.31
N THR A 125 12.06 46.24 8.49
CA THR A 125 12.09 45.14 7.52
C THR A 125 11.45 45.54 6.20
N ARG A 126 10.41 46.38 6.22
CA ARG A 126 9.79 46.96 5.02
C ARG A 126 10.69 47.97 4.33
N ALA A 127 11.33 48.87 5.06
CA ALA A 127 12.29 49.82 4.49
C ALA A 127 13.50 49.09 3.86
N LEU A 128 13.87 47.93 4.39
CA LEU A 128 14.95 47.11 3.86
C LEU A 128 14.50 46.05 2.84
N LEU A 129 13.22 46.03 2.46
CA LEU A 129 12.64 45.08 1.50
C LEU A 129 12.93 43.61 1.86
N VAL A 130 12.97 43.30 3.16
CA VAL A 130 13.29 41.96 3.68
C VAL A 130 12.24 40.93 3.27
N PRO A 131 10.91 41.19 3.35
CA PRO A 131 9.90 40.24 2.89
C PRO A 131 10.08 39.85 1.42
N GLU A 132 10.39 40.81 0.55
CA GLU A 132 10.60 40.59 -0.88
C GLU A 132 11.87 39.78 -1.15
N GLN A 133 12.95 40.07 -0.42
CA GLN A 133 14.19 39.29 -0.50
C GLN A 133 13.99 37.83 -0.03
N LEU A 134 13.20 37.62 1.03
CA LEU A 134 12.86 36.29 1.53
C LEU A 134 11.93 35.54 0.57
N ALA A 135 10.93 36.20 -0.01
CA ALA A 135 10.07 35.59 -1.03
C ALA A 135 10.89 35.08 -2.24
N ILE A 136 11.87 35.86 -2.70
CA ILE A 136 12.78 35.44 -3.78
C ILE A 136 13.67 34.26 -3.34
N ALA A 137 14.10 34.22 -2.08
CA ALA A 137 14.89 33.11 -1.56
C ALA A 137 14.06 31.81 -1.50
N ILE A 138 12.78 31.90 -1.13
CA ILE A 138 11.84 30.78 -1.12
C ILE A 138 11.55 30.30 -2.54
N ASP A 139 11.32 31.21 -3.49
CA ASP A 139 11.10 30.85 -4.90
C ASP A 139 12.31 30.12 -5.50
N ARG A 140 13.53 30.56 -5.15
CA ARG A 140 14.77 29.84 -5.52
C ARG A 140 14.85 28.46 -4.89
N TRP A 141 14.48 28.33 -3.62
CA TRP A 141 14.42 27.03 -2.97
C TRP A 141 13.45 26.11 -3.71
N HIS A 142 12.28 26.61 -4.07
CA HIS A 142 11.28 25.86 -4.83
C HIS A 142 11.79 25.46 -6.21
N ALA A 143 12.49 26.34 -6.92
CA ALA A 143 13.10 26.03 -8.21
C ALA A 143 14.19 24.95 -8.12
N LEU A 144 14.94 24.90 -7.01
CA LEU A 144 16.05 23.95 -6.82
C LEU A 144 15.58 22.59 -6.28
N ASN A 145 14.62 22.60 -5.34
CA ASN A 145 14.25 21.42 -4.57
C ASN A 145 12.81 20.96 -4.81
N GLY A 146 11.94 21.79 -5.39
CA GLY A 146 10.50 21.52 -5.47
C GLY A 146 10.17 20.20 -6.18
N ALA A 147 10.90 19.87 -7.25
CA ALA A 147 10.74 18.60 -7.95
C ALA A 147 11.19 17.38 -7.12
N ALA A 148 12.18 17.56 -6.22
CA ALA A 148 12.73 16.49 -5.40
C ALA A 148 11.88 16.14 -4.17
N VAL A 149 11.00 17.06 -3.73
CA VAL A 149 10.13 16.82 -2.55
C VAL A 149 9.26 15.57 -2.73
N ALA A 150 8.72 15.36 -3.92
CA ALA A 150 7.90 14.18 -4.22
C ALA A 150 8.72 12.88 -4.12
N ASP A 151 9.97 12.90 -4.59
CA ASP A 151 10.89 11.77 -4.45
C ASP A 151 11.29 11.53 -2.99
N TRP A 152 11.57 12.59 -2.22
CA TRP A 152 11.86 12.46 -0.79
C TRP A 152 10.69 11.84 -0.03
N LEU A 153 9.46 12.30 -0.30
CA LEU A 153 8.25 11.70 0.27
C LEU A 153 8.12 10.22 -0.08
N ARG A 154 8.31 9.86 -1.35
CA ARG A 154 8.26 8.47 -1.80
C ARG A 154 9.33 7.61 -1.12
N ILE A 155 10.55 8.14 -0.94
CA ILE A 155 11.64 7.43 -0.27
C ILE A 155 11.32 7.20 1.21
N VAL A 156 10.83 8.22 1.91
CA VAL A 156 10.42 8.09 3.31
C VAL A 156 9.28 7.07 3.44
N GLY A 157 8.28 7.13 2.55
CA GLY A 157 7.17 6.16 2.52
C GLY A 157 7.62 4.73 2.24
N GLU A 158 8.61 4.53 1.36
CA GLU A 158 9.19 3.21 1.12
C GLU A 158 9.88 2.65 2.38
N ILE A 159 10.63 3.49 3.09
CA ILE A 159 11.29 3.07 4.34
C ILE A 159 10.26 2.79 5.44
N GLU A 160 9.20 3.57 5.52
CA GLU A 160 8.08 3.33 6.43
C GLU A 160 7.39 1.99 6.14
N ALA A 161 7.09 1.70 4.87
CA ALA A 161 6.52 0.43 4.44
C ALA A 161 7.43 -0.77 4.80
N LEU A 162 8.74 -0.65 4.55
CA LEU A 162 9.72 -1.67 4.95
C LEU A 162 9.80 -1.83 6.47
N SER A 163 9.68 -0.72 7.22
CA SER A 163 9.67 -0.75 8.69
C SER A 163 8.42 -1.42 9.25
N ALA A 164 7.27 -1.28 8.58
CA ALA A 164 6.05 -2.00 8.94
C ALA A 164 6.22 -3.52 8.76
N LEU A 165 6.80 -3.97 7.64
CA LEU A 165 7.10 -5.39 7.42
C LEU A 165 8.14 -5.92 8.42
N ALA A 166 9.16 -5.11 8.75
CA ALA A 166 10.16 -5.46 9.75
C ALA A 166 9.55 -5.57 11.16
N THR A 167 8.62 -4.68 11.50
CA THR A 167 7.86 -4.75 12.77
C THR A 167 7.05 -6.04 12.83
N TYR A 168 6.33 -6.38 11.76
CA TYR A 168 5.58 -7.63 11.68
C TYR A 168 6.50 -8.86 11.88
N ALA A 169 7.68 -8.86 11.27
CA ALA A 169 8.65 -9.93 11.45
C ALA A 169 9.23 -10.01 12.87
N TYR A 170 9.46 -8.85 13.50
CA TYR A 170 9.91 -8.78 14.89
C TYR A 170 8.87 -9.35 15.87
N GLU A 171 7.58 -9.09 15.62
CA GLU A 171 6.47 -9.62 16.41
C GLU A 171 6.22 -11.11 16.20
N HIS A 172 6.71 -11.68 15.09
CA HIS A 172 6.49 -13.08 14.69
C HIS A 172 7.80 -13.83 14.42
N PRO A 173 8.66 -14.02 15.44
CA PRO A 173 10.00 -14.61 15.24
C PRO A 173 9.99 -16.08 14.80
N ALA A 174 8.86 -16.78 14.96
CA ALA A 174 8.70 -18.17 14.53
C ALA A 174 8.21 -18.30 13.07
N ASP A 175 7.73 -17.21 12.46
CA ASP A 175 7.21 -17.21 11.10
C ASP A 175 8.40 -17.00 10.12
N PRO A 176 8.66 -17.94 9.20
CA PRO A 176 9.80 -17.86 8.29
C PRO A 176 9.54 -16.90 7.13
N PHE A 177 10.61 -16.44 6.47
CA PHE A 177 10.49 -15.83 5.14
C PHE A 177 10.27 -16.91 4.06
N PRO A 178 9.49 -16.62 3.01
CA PRO A 178 9.22 -17.58 1.94
C PRO A 178 10.45 -17.84 1.07
N ALA A 179 10.52 -19.02 0.47
CA ALA A 179 11.43 -19.32 -0.63
C ALA A 179 10.79 -18.91 -1.96
N LEU A 180 11.46 -18.04 -2.71
CA LEU A 180 10.98 -17.63 -4.04
C LEU A 180 11.50 -18.60 -5.11
N SER A 181 10.59 -19.16 -5.90
CA SER A 181 10.91 -20.02 -7.04
C SER A 181 10.88 -19.23 -8.35
N ALA A 182 11.92 -19.39 -9.17
CA ALA A 182 11.93 -18.84 -10.53
C ALA A 182 11.08 -19.67 -11.49
N ASP A 183 10.95 -20.97 -11.21
CA ASP A 183 10.11 -21.89 -11.96
C ASP A 183 8.69 -21.89 -11.38
N GLY A 184 7.67 -21.94 -12.24
CA GLY A 184 6.29 -21.81 -11.79
C GLY A 184 5.24 -22.18 -12.82
N PRO A 185 3.95 -22.12 -12.42
CA PRO A 185 3.49 -21.66 -11.11
C PRO A 185 3.71 -22.68 -9.97
N VAL A 186 4.09 -22.18 -8.79
CA VAL A 186 4.24 -22.96 -7.54
C VAL A 186 3.63 -22.20 -6.36
N PHE A 187 2.84 -22.91 -5.56
CA PHE A 187 2.48 -22.53 -4.19
C PHE A 187 2.50 -23.80 -3.34
N ASP A 188 3.56 -24.00 -2.56
CA ASP A 188 3.78 -25.19 -1.72
C ASP A 188 4.06 -24.73 -0.28
N ALA A 189 3.12 -25.00 0.62
CA ALA A 189 3.21 -24.59 2.01
C ALA A 189 2.94 -25.75 2.96
N GLU A 190 3.75 -25.84 4.01
CA GLU A 190 3.56 -26.78 5.12
C GLU A 190 3.10 -26.03 6.36
N GLY A 191 2.05 -26.53 7.01
CA GLY A 191 1.50 -25.94 8.22
C GLY A 191 1.04 -24.49 8.04
N LEU A 192 0.37 -24.17 6.92
CA LEU A 192 -0.16 -22.84 6.64
C LEU A 192 -1.32 -22.48 7.59
N GLY A 193 -1.26 -21.29 8.16
CA GLY A 193 -2.30 -20.69 9.00
C GLY A 193 -2.70 -19.29 8.52
N HIS A 194 -3.74 -18.75 9.15
CA HIS A 194 -4.19 -17.39 8.88
C HIS A 194 -3.48 -16.39 9.80
N PRO A 195 -2.77 -15.37 9.29
CA PRO A 195 -2.00 -14.42 10.12
C PRO A 195 -2.79 -13.69 11.21
N LEU A 196 -4.10 -13.48 11.00
CA LEU A 196 -5.00 -12.84 11.98
C LEU A 196 -5.58 -13.80 13.04
N LEU A 197 -5.30 -15.11 12.96
CA LEU A 197 -5.72 -16.07 13.97
C LEU A 197 -4.56 -16.31 14.95
N GLY A 198 -4.83 -16.20 16.25
CA GLY A 198 -3.85 -16.54 17.28
C GLY A 198 -3.53 -18.04 17.29
N ASP A 199 -2.34 -18.40 17.77
CA ASP A 199 -1.84 -19.79 17.72
C ASP A 199 -2.73 -20.79 18.50
N ASN A 200 -3.46 -20.32 19.51
CA ASN A 200 -4.38 -21.17 20.29
C ASN A 200 -5.65 -21.59 19.51
N VAL A 201 -5.96 -20.91 18.41
CA VAL A 201 -7.19 -21.14 17.63
C VAL A 201 -6.87 -21.57 16.20
N SER A 202 -5.69 -21.21 15.68
CA SER A 202 -5.31 -21.54 14.30
C SER A 202 -4.94 -23.01 14.15
N VAL A 203 -5.78 -23.76 13.42
CA VAL A 203 -5.42 -25.09 12.92
C VAL A 203 -4.70 -24.94 11.59
N ARG A 204 -3.43 -25.34 11.57
CA ARG A 204 -2.55 -25.26 10.40
C ARG A 204 -2.79 -26.42 9.44
N ASN A 205 -2.74 -26.16 8.13
CA ASN A 205 -2.97 -27.15 7.09
C ASN A 205 -1.95 -27.01 5.95
N ASP A 206 -1.65 -28.10 5.26
CA ASP A 206 -0.72 -28.11 4.13
C ASP A 206 -1.43 -27.76 2.82
N VAL A 207 -0.71 -27.22 1.84
CA VAL A 207 -1.23 -26.98 0.49
C VAL A 207 -0.14 -27.10 -0.55
N ARG A 208 -0.45 -27.80 -1.64
CA ARG A 208 0.45 -27.97 -2.78
C ARG A 208 -0.28 -27.68 -4.07
N LEU A 209 0.20 -26.68 -4.79
CA LEU A 209 -0.33 -26.25 -6.09
C LEU A 209 0.80 -26.07 -7.08
N GLY A 210 0.65 -26.67 -8.27
CA GLY A 210 1.59 -26.52 -9.38
C GLY A 210 2.88 -27.34 -9.21
N GLY A 211 4.04 -26.70 -9.40
CA GLY A 211 5.34 -27.39 -9.41
C GLY A 211 5.93 -27.56 -10.81
N THR A 212 7.24 -27.76 -10.88
CA THR A 212 7.95 -28.08 -12.14
C THR A 212 7.44 -29.39 -12.72
N HIS A 213 7.06 -29.38 -14.00
CA HIS A 213 6.60 -30.56 -14.74
C HIS A 213 5.37 -31.30 -14.16
N GLY A 214 4.49 -30.61 -13.41
CA GLY A 214 3.22 -31.18 -12.96
C GLY A 214 3.33 -32.12 -11.76
N ALA A 215 4.31 -31.89 -10.88
CA ALA A 215 4.52 -32.67 -9.66
C ALA A 215 3.36 -32.55 -8.63
N ALA A 216 2.56 -31.48 -8.69
CA ALA A 216 1.40 -31.26 -7.84
C ALA A 216 0.18 -30.84 -8.68
N PRO A 217 -1.05 -30.94 -8.12
CA PRO A 217 -2.26 -30.57 -8.84
C PRO A 217 -2.27 -29.07 -9.16
N ARG A 218 -2.90 -28.70 -10.28
CA ARG A 218 -3.18 -27.30 -10.60
C ARG A 218 -4.34 -26.76 -9.77
N VAL A 219 -5.30 -27.60 -9.41
CA VAL A 219 -6.52 -27.19 -8.70
C VAL A 219 -6.79 -28.10 -7.51
N VAL A 220 -7.13 -27.49 -6.38
CA VAL A 220 -7.67 -28.19 -5.23
C VAL A 220 -9.13 -27.80 -5.06
N ILE A 221 -10.04 -28.78 -5.17
CA ILE A 221 -11.46 -28.61 -4.89
C ILE A 221 -11.68 -28.94 -3.42
N VAL A 222 -12.14 -27.97 -2.63
CA VAL A 222 -12.34 -28.07 -1.19
C VAL A 222 -13.82 -28.15 -0.88
N SER A 223 -14.28 -29.32 -0.44
CA SER A 223 -15.67 -29.55 -0.02
C SER A 223 -15.82 -29.53 1.51
N GLY A 224 -17.06 -29.48 2.00
CA GLY A 224 -17.37 -29.51 3.42
C GLY A 224 -18.60 -28.66 3.76
N SER A 225 -19.14 -28.84 4.97
CA SER A 225 -20.30 -28.09 5.45
C SER A 225 -19.99 -26.59 5.64
N ASN A 226 -21.04 -25.78 5.81
CA ASN A 226 -20.87 -24.39 6.22
C ASN A 226 -20.19 -24.34 7.61
N MET A 227 -19.39 -23.30 7.85
CA MET A 227 -18.63 -23.10 9.10
C MET A 227 -17.45 -24.06 9.33
N SER A 228 -17.19 -25.02 8.43
CA SER A 228 -16.05 -25.96 8.53
C SER A 228 -14.66 -25.35 8.27
N GLY A 229 -14.57 -24.05 7.96
CA GLY A 229 -13.30 -23.34 7.78
C GLY A 229 -12.87 -23.13 6.31
N LYS A 230 -13.65 -23.57 5.32
CA LYS A 230 -13.35 -23.43 3.87
C LYS A 230 -12.91 -22.00 3.45
N SER A 231 -13.72 -20.99 3.76
CA SER A 231 -13.41 -19.60 3.38
C SER A 231 -12.22 -19.04 4.16
N THR A 232 -12.05 -19.42 5.44
CA THR A 232 -10.87 -19.06 6.25
C THR A 232 -9.59 -19.63 5.66
N TRP A 233 -9.64 -20.89 5.21
CA TRP A 233 -8.54 -21.54 4.53
C TRP A 233 -8.16 -20.84 3.22
N LEU A 234 -9.16 -20.56 2.38
CA LEU A 234 -8.96 -19.87 1.11
C LEU A 234 -8.32 -18.47 1.33
N ARG A 235 -8.79 -17.74 2.34
CA ARG A 235 -8.20 -16.46 2.78
C ARG A 235 -6.78 -16.63 3.33
N SER A 236 -6.48 -17.72 4.03
CA SER A 236 -5.13 -18.01 4.54
C SER A 236 -4.12 -18.13 3.40
N VAL A 237 -4.47 -18.86 2.33
CA VAL A 237 -3.65 -18.94 1.11
C VAL A 237 -3.45 -17.55 0.48
N GLY A 238 -4.53 -16.81 0.30
CA GLY A 238 -4.47 -15.47 -0.33
C GLY A 238 -3.66 -14.44 0.47
N VAL A 239 -3.81 -14.39 1.79
CA VAL A 239 -3.05 -13.44 2.61
C VAL A 239 -1.56 -13.82 2.65
N ASN A 240 -1.24 -15.11 2.77
CA ASN A 240 0.16 -15.53 2.78
C ASN A 240 0.87 -15.32 1.44
N VAL A 241 0.19 -15.44 0.29
CA VAL A 241 0.81 -15.07 -1.01
C VAL A 241 1.13 -13.57 -1.07
N VAL A 242 0.23 -12.73 -0.54
CA VAL A 242 0.43 -11.27 -0.51
C VAL A 242 1.60 -10.92 0.41
N LEU A 243 1.65 -11.50 1.62
CA LEU A 243 2.78 -11.29 2.54
C LEU A 243 4.10 -11.75 1.92
N ALA A 244 4.09 -12.94 1.30
CA ALA A 244 5.29 -13.50 0.69
C ALA A 244 5.85 -12.60 -0.42
N LEU A 245 4.99 -12.16 -1.34
CA LEU A 245 5.39 -11.33 -2.48
C LEU A 245 5.65 -9.87 -2.09
N ALA A 246 5.14 -9.42 -0.94
CA ALA A 246 5.51 -8.15 -0.33
C ALA A 246 6.86 -8.20 0.40
N GLY A 247 7.41 -9.39 0.66
CA GLY A 247 8.67 -9.59 1.38
C GLY A 247 8.52 -9.65 2.91
N ALA A 248 7.34 -10.00 3.41
CA ALA A 248 7.09 -10.31 4.82
C ALA A 248 7.30 -11.81 5.12
N PRO A 249 7.55 -12.17 6.39
CA PRO A 249 7.41 -13.56 6.83
C PRO A 249 5.97 -14.04 6.69
N ILE A 250 5.82 -15.35 6.63
CA ILE A 250 4.54 -16.01 6.38
C ILE A 250 4.11 -16.85 7.56
N ARG A 251 2.79 -16.98 7.75
CA ARG A 251 2.22 -17.82 8.81
C ARG A 251 2.17 -19.27 8.33
N ALA A 252 3.33 -19.91 8.23
CA ALA A 252 3.45 -21.34 7.95
C ALA A 252 4.74 -21.91 8.57
N ALA A 253 4.93 -23.23 8.51
CA ALA A 253 6.21 -23.85 8.81
C ALA A 253 7.21 -23.67 7.66
N SER A 254 6.72 -23.69 6.42
CA SER A 254 7.50 -23.39 5.21
C SER A 254 6.57 -22.91 4.08
N LEU A 255 7.10 -22.12 3.15
CA LEU A 255 6.41 -21.74 1.91
C LEU A 255 7.42 -21.58 0.77
N THR A 256 7.19 -22.29 -0.33
CA THR A 256 7.83 -22.05 -1.62
C THR A 256 6.81 -21.49 -2.60
N VAL A 257 7.12 -20.35 -3.21
CA VAL A 257 6.17 -19.64 -4.07
C VAL A 257 6.85 -18.98 -5.26
N SER A 258 6.26 -19.10 -6.44
CA SER A 258 6.68 -18.34 -7.63
C SER A 258 5.99 -16.97 -7.68
N PRO A 259 6.45 -16.01 -8.49
CA PRO A 259 5.67 -14.81 -8.78
C PRO A 259 4.28 -15.19 -9.33
N LEU A 260 3.22 -14.73 -8.64
CA LEU A 260 1.83 -15.07 -8.94
C LEU A 260 0.96 -13.81 -8.87
N VAL A 261 -0.03 -13.71 -9.75
CA VAL A 261 -1.12 -12.74 -9.62
C VAL A 261 -2.26 -13.38 -8.84
N LEU A 262 -2.82 -12.70 -7.85
CA LEU A 262 -3.95 -13.20 -7.07
C LEU A 262 -5.28 -12.81 -7.72
N GLY A 263 -6.11 -13.79 -8.06
CA GLY A 263 -7.49 -13.58 -8.53
C GLY A 263 -8.49 -14.25 -7.61
N ALA A 264 -9.23 -13.47 -6.82
CA ALA A 264 -10.14 -14.03 -5.82
C ALA A 264 -11.59 -13.60 -6.07
N THR A 265 -12.52 -14.55 -5.94
CA THR A 265 -13.93 -14.26 -5.69
C THR A 265 -14.31 -14.88 -4.36
N LEU A 266 -14.32 -14.03 -3.34
CA LEU A 266 -14.80 -14.37 -2.00
C LEU A 266 -16.23 -13.88 -1.87
N ARG A 267 -17.07 -14.55 -1.08
CA ARG A 267 -18.35 -13.96 -0.66
C ARG A 267 -18.07 -12.62 0.02
N VAL A 268 -18.59 -11.55 -0.57
CA VAL A 268 -18.58 -10.20 0.00
C VAL A 268 -19.96 -9.99 0.59
N ASP A 269 -20.03 -9.63 1.87
CA ASP A 269 -21.28 -9.21 2.49
C ASP A 269 -21.86 -8.00 1.74
N ASP A 270 -23.18 -7.93 1.68
CA ASP A 270 -23.94 -7.10 0.77
C ASP A 270 -23.58 -5.59 0.81
N SER A 271 -23.34 -5.01 -0.38
CA SER A 271 -23.62 -3.59 -0.60
C SER A 271 -24.92 -3.48 -1.39
N LEU A 272 -25.97 -2.96 -0.74
CA LEU A 272 -27.24 -2.60 -1.37
C LEU A 272 -27.11 -1.42 -2.35
N GLU A 273 -25.94 -0.77 -2.42
CA GLU A 273 -25.75 0.51 -3.10
C GLU A 273 -25.54 0.40 -4.61
N ALA A 274 -25.23 -0.78 -5.16
CA ALA A 274 -24.76 -0.91 -6.55
C ALA A 274 -25.86 -1.10 -7.61
N GLY A 275 -27.13 -1.35 -7.25
CA GLY A 275 -28.24 -1.50 -8.19
C GLY A 275 -28.10 -2.64 -9.24
N GLN A 276 -27.06 -3.48 -9.13
CA GLN A 276 -26.78 -4.61 -10.02
C GLN A 276 -27.11 -5.93 -9.31
N SER A 277 -27.59 -6.93 -10.05
CA SER A 277 -27.82 -8.28 -9.51
C SER A 277 -26.49 -8.88 -9.04
N ARG A 278 -26.46 -9.46 -7.84
CA ARG A 278 -25.29 -10.13 -7.25
C ARG A 278 -24.62 -11.11 -8.21
N PHE A 279 -25.44 -11.86 -8.95
CA PHE A 279 -24.96 -12.81 -9.94
C PHE A 279 -24.19 -12.12 -11.07
N TYR A 280 -24.65 -10.96 -11.55
CA TYR A 280 -23.95 -10.25 -12.62
C TYR A 280 -22.60 -9.70 -12.15
N SER A 281 -22.53 -9.13 -10.95
CA SER A 281 -21.27 -8.66 -10.36
C SER A 281 -20.27 -9.81 -10.13
N GLU A 282 -20.77 -10.99 -9.74
CA GLU A 282 -19.97 -12.21 -9.64
C GLU A 282 -19.40 -12.62 -11.00
N ILE A 283 -20.22 -12.63 -12.06
CA ILE A 283 -19.78 -12.94 -13.43
C ILE A 283 -18.73 -11.94 -13.93
N LEU A 284 -18.90 -10.64 -13.66
CA LEU A 284 -17.90 -9.63 -14.01
C LEU A 284 -16.56 -9.86 -13.30
N ARG A 285 -16.58 -10.27 -12.03
CA ARG A 285 -15.37 -10.60 -11.27
C ARG A 285 -14.69 -11.86 -11.82
N ILE A 286 -15.45 -12.91 -12.11
CA ILE A 286 -14.95 -14.13 -12.75
C ILE A 286 -14.31 -13.80 -14.10
N ARG A 287 -14.95 -12.95 -14.92
CA ARG A 287 -14.38 -12.49 -16.18
C ARG A 287 -13.02 -11.80 -15.98
N ALA A 288 -12.90 -10.91 -15.02
CA ALA A 288 -11.64 -10.23 -14.71
C ALA A 288 -10.53 -11.21 -14.28
N ILE A 289 -10.88 -12.25 -13.51
CA ILE A 289 -9.97 -13.33 -13.11
C ILE A 289 -9.51 -14.12 -14.35
N VAL A 290 -10.42 -14.52 -15.23
CA VAL A 290 -10.10 -15.26 -16.46
C VAL A 290 -9.21 -14.43 -17.40
N GLU A 291 -9.47 -13.14 -17.56
CA GLU A 291 -8.59 -12.26 -18.35
C GLU A 291 -7.20 -12.13 -17.71
N SER A 292 -7.11 -12.06 -16.37
CA SER A 292 -5.82 -12.00 -15.67
C SER A 292 -5.00 -13.28 -15.86
N ALA A 293 -5.64 -14.44 -15.96
CA ALA A 293 -4.96 -15.71 -16.25
C ALA A 293 -4.28 -15.75 -17.63
N ARG A 294 -4.68 -14.88 -18.57
CA ARG A 294 -4.05 -14.76 -19.90
C ARG A 294 -2.82 -13.86 -19.91
N GLY A 295 -2.48 -13.25 -18.78
CA GLY A 295 -1.31 -12.40 -18.64
C GLY A 295 0.01 -13.18 -18.65
N PRO A 296 1.15 -12.47 -18.67
CA PRO A 296 2.48 -13.09 -18.68
C PRO A 296 2.88 -13.71 -17.34
N THR A 297 2.22 -13.31 -16.24
CA THR A 297 2.45 -13.84 -14.89
C THR A 297 1.34 -14.84 -14.57
N PRO A 298 1.67 -16.07 -14.14
CA PRO A 298 0.65 -17.06 -13.79
C PRO A 298 -0.28 -16.57 -12.68
N LEU A 299 -1.54 -17.00 -12.76
CA LEU A 299 -2.58 -16.64 -11.80
C LEU A 299 -2.70 -17.70 -10.70
N LEU A 300 -2.81 -17.26 -9.45
CA LEU A 300 -3.38 -18.01 -8.33
C LEU A 300 -4.86 -17.62 -8.17
N PHE A 301 -5.77 -18.51 -8.55
CA PHE A 301 -7.20 -18.26 -8.39
C PHE A 301 -7.76 -18.82 -7.09
N LEU A 302 -8.62 -18.06 -6.44
CA LEU A 302 -9.28 -18.42 -5.19
C LEU A 302 -10.79 -18.21 -5.37
N LEU A 303 -11.52 -19.29 -5.62
CA LEU A 303 -12.94 -19.26 -5.96
C LEU A 303 -13.76 -19.79 -4.79
N ASP A 304 -14.42 -18.89 -4.05
CA ASP A 304 -15.28 -19.26 -2.93
C ASP A 304 -16.72 -19.39 -3.38
N GLU A 305 -17.23 -20.63 -3.46
CA GLU A 305 -18.65 -20.86 -3.68
C GLU A 305 -19.18 -20.09 -4.91
N ILE A 306 -18.64 -20.38 -6.10
CA ILE A 306 -18.99 -19.64 -7.31
C ILE A 306 -20.35 -20.02 -7.90
N LEU A 307 -20.96 -19.07 -8.61
CA LEU A 307 -22.21 -19.20 -9.36
C LEU A 307 -23.40 -19.61 -8.48
N HIS A 308 -23.48 -19.05 -7.28
CA HIS A 308 -24.55 -19.37 -6.31
C HIS A 308 -25.94 -18.91 -6.75
N GLY A 309 -26.02 -17.91 -7.63
CA GLY A 309 -27.29 -17.34 -8.10
C GLY A 309 -28.03 -18.15 -9.16
N THR A 310 -27.55 -19.34 -9.55
CA THR A 310 -28.20 -20.19 -10.56
C THR A 310 -28.50 -21.60 -10.04
N ASN A 311 -29.27 -22.37 -10.80
CA ASN A 311 -29.60 -23.77 -10.50
C ASN A 311 -28.33 -24.65 -10.47
N SER A 312 -28.38 -25.77 -9.75
CA SER A 312 -27.20 -26.64 -9.53
C SER A 312 -26.62 -27.21 -10.84
N TYR A 313 -27.45 -27.44 -11.86
CA TYR A 313 -27.00 -27.98 -13.13
C TYR A 313 -26.15 -26.97 -13.92
N ASP A 314 -26.65 -25.74 -14.08
CA ASP A 314 -25.96 -24.65 -14.75
C ASP A 314 -24.73 -24.21 -13.98
N ARG A 315 -24.80 -24.22 -12.64
CA ARG A 315 -23.67 -23.95 -11.74
C ARG A 315 -22.52 -24.91 -12.01
N ARG A 316 -22.81 -26.22 -12.05
CA ARG A 316 -21.80 -27.25 -12.31
C ARG A 316 -21.11 -27.07 -13.66
N ILE A 317 -21.89 -26.89 -14.73
CA ILE A 317 -21.35 -26.70 -16.08
C ILE A 317 -20.52 -25.42 -16.17
N GLY A 318 -21.04 -24.31 -15.63
CA GLY A 318 -20.36 -23.03 -15.65
C GLY A 318 -19.05 -23.06 -14.86
N ALA A 319 -19.07 -23.58 -13.63
CA ALA A 319 -17.89 -23.70 -12.79
C ALA A 319 -16.84 -24.63 -13.42
N GLU A 320 -17.26 -25.77 -14.00
CA GLU A 320 -16.36 -26.63 -14.75
C GLU A 320 -15.66 -25.89 -15.89
N ALA A 321 -16.44 -25.19 -16.72
CA ALA A 321 -15.91 -24.46 -17.86
C ALA A 321 -14.91 -23.37 -17.42
N ILE A 322 -15.22 -22.64 -16.34
CA ILE A 322 -14.34 -21.62 -15.76
C ILE A 322 -13.04 -22.23 -15.26
N VAL A 323 -13.11 -23.27 -14.41
CA VAL A 323 -11.92 -23.91 -13.82
C VAL A 323 -11.06 -24.53 -14.91
N ARG A 324 -11.66 -25.19 -15.89
CA ARG A 324 -10.95 -25.75 -17.06
C ARG A 324 -10.20 -24.65 -17.82
N ALA A 325 -10.87 -23.54 -18.15
CA ALA A 325 -10.25 -22.43 -18.86
C ALA A 325 -9.07 -21.82 -18.09
N LEU A 326 -9.17 -21.72 -16.76
CA LEU A 326 -8.08 -21.23 -15.90
C LEU A 326 -6.88 -22.19 -15.91
N VAL A 327 -7.13 -23.51 -15.79
CA VAL A 327 -6.08 -24.54 -15.84
C VAL A 327 -5.41 -24.57 -17.21
N GLU A 328 -6.17 -24.48 -18.30
CA GLU A 328 -5.65 -24.43 -19.67
C GLU A 328 -4.81 -23.17 -19.93
N ALA A 329 -5.13 -22.05 -19.26
CA ALA A 329 -4.31 -20.85 -19.25
C ALA A 329 -3.04 -20.97 -18.37
N GLY A 330 -2.83 -22.11 -17.71
CA GLY A 330 -1.67 -22.36 -16.86
C GLY A 330 -1.81 -21.81 -15.44
N ALA A 331 -3.00 -21.38 -15.02
CA ALA A 331 -3.25 -20.94 -13.65
C ALA A 331 -3.28 -22.10 -12.66
N VAL A 332 -3.10 -21.79 -11.37
CA VAL A 332 -3.28 -22.70 -10.25
C VAL A 332 -4.26 -22.12 -9.25
N GLY A 333 -4.91 -22.94 -8.43
CA GLY A 333 -5.87 -22.38 -7.49
C GLY A 333 -6.68 -23.33 -6.65
N LEU A 334 -7.56 -22.73 -5.86
CA LEU A 334 -8.49 -23.41 -4.98
C LEU A 334 -9.92 -23.03 -5.34
N VAL A 335 -10.81 -24.03 -5.25
CA VAL A 335 -12.25 -23.83 -5.39
C VAL A 335 -12.92 -24.43 -4.17
N THR A 336 -13.65 -23.64 -3.40
CA THR A 336 -14.47 -24.18 -2.30
C THR A 336 -15.91 -24.35 -2.78
N THR A 337 -16.55 -25.40 -2.28
CA THR A 337 -17.93 -25.73 -2.63
C THR A 337 -18.62 -26.46 -1.49
N HIS A 338 -19.94 -26.31 -1.39
CA HIS A 338 -20.79 -27.26 -0.67
C HIS A 338 -21.61 -28.14 -1.64
N ASP A 339 -21.57 -27.85 -2.94
CA ASP A 339 -22.18 -28.65 -3.98
C ASP A 339 -21.24 -29.81 -4.33
N LEU A 340 -21.65 -31.03 -3.95
CA LEU A 340 -20.91 -32.26 -4.24
C LEU A 340 -20.76 -32.51 -5.73
N ALA A 341 -21.60 -31.93 -6.59
CA ALA A 341 -21.48 -32.12 -8.03
C ALA A 341 -20.19 -31.48 -8.61
N LEU A 342 -19.61 -30.48 -7.92
CA LEU A 342 -18.30 -29.92 -8.28
C LEU A 342 -17.13 -30.83 -7.85
N THR A 343 -17.36 -31.80 -6.98
CA THR A 343 -16.34 -32.78 -6.60
C THR A 343 -16.10 -33.83 -7.68
N GLU A 344 -16.90 -33.84 -8.75
CA GLU A 344 -16.66 -34.65 -9.94
C GLU A 344 -15.61 -34.02 -10.89
N LEU A 345 -15.21 -32.76 -10.65
CA LEU A 345 -14.24 -32.06 -11.51
C LEU A 345 -12.90 -32.79 -11.67
N PRO A 346 -12.29 -33.35 -10.60
CA PRO A 346 -11.06 -34.15 -10.73
C PRO A 346 -11.18 -35.32 -11.71
N ALA A 347 -12.33 -35.98 -11.80
CA ALA A 347 -12.53 -37.07 -12.76
C ALA A 347 -12.44 -36.57 -14.23
N ARG A 348 -12.71 -35.29 -14.47
CA ARG A 348 -12.70 -34.66 -15.80
C ARG A 348 -11.40 -33.91 -16.13
N LEU A 349 -10.65 -33.50 -15.11
CA LEU A 349 -9.38 -32.78 -15.23
C LEU A 349 -8.15 -33.69 -14.99
N GLY A 350 -8.37 -34.95 -14.59
CA GLY A 350 -7.31 -35.92 -14.34
C GLY A 350 -6.38 -35.48 -13.21
N SER A 351 -5.08 -35.73 -13.36
CA SER A 351 -4.05 -35.36 -12.37
C SER A 351 -3.92 -33.86 -12.12
N ALA A 352 -4.54 -33.01 -12.94
CA ALA A 352 -4.50 -31.56 -12.74
C ALA A 352 -5.39 -31.09 -11.57
N ALA A 353 -6.32 -31.91 -11.08
CA ALA A 353 -7.19 -31.54 -9.97
C ALA A 353 -7.32 -32.65 -8.93
N VAL A 354 -7.48 -32.27 -7.67
CA VAL A 354 -7.72 -33.19 -6.54
C VAL A 354 -8.87 -32.69 -5.68
N ASN A 355 -9.55 -33.61 -5.01
CA ASN A 355 -10.52 -33.28 -3.98
C ASN A 355 -9.85 -33.31 -2.61
N MET A 356 -10.17 -32.29 -1.81
CA MET A 356 -9.94 -32.23 -0.38
C MET A 356 -11.25 -31.84 0.31
N HIS A 357 -11.35 -32.10 1.60
CA HIS A 357 -12.52 -31.70 2.37
C HIS A 357 -12.21 -31.37 3.82
N PHE A 358 -13.11 -30.61 4.43
CA PHE A 358 -13.22 -30.46 5.88
C PHE A 358 -14.41 -31.29 6.37
N GLU A 359 -14.24 -31.93 7.52
CA GLU A 359 -15.27 -32.73 8.17
C GLU A 359 -15.95 -31.94 9.29
N ASP A 360 -17.17 -32.36 9.59
CA ASP A 360 -17.89 -31.99 10.79
C ASP A 360 -18.26 -33.23 11.59
N ARG A 361 -18.40 -33.06 12.90
CA ARG A 361 -18.84 -34.11 13.82
C ARG A 361 -19.99 -33.62 14.67
N LEU A 362 -20.93 -34.50 14.97
CA LEU A 362 -21.98 -34.24 15.94
C LEU A 362 -21.58 -34.85 17.28
N GLU A 363 -21.24 -34.00 18.24
CA GLU A 363 -20.88 -34.39 19.61
C GLU A 363 -21.85 -33.70 20.57
N ASP A 364 -22.54 -34.48 21.43
CA ASP A 364 -23.53 -33.97 22.40
C ASP A 364 -24.59 -33.02 21.81
N GLY A 365 -25.06 -33.33 20.59
CA GLY A 365 -26.06 -32.51 19.89
C GLY A 365 -25.51 -31.18 19.35
N ARG A 366 -24.19 -30.99 19.35
CA ARG A 366 -23.50 -29.81 18.81
C ARG A 366 -22.59 -30.20 17.65
N MET A 367 -22.51 -29.30 16.67
CA MET A 367 -21.54 -29.43 15.59
C MET A 367 -20.15 -29.01 16.07
N VAL A 368 -19.19 -29.91 15.95
CA VAL A 368 -17.78 -29.70 16.23
C VAL A 368 -17.00 -29.79 14.93
N PHE A 369 -16.06 -28.87 14.75
CA PHE A 369 -15.18 -28.80 13.58
C PHE A 369 -13.73 -28.86 14.05
N ASP A 370 -12.95 -29.78 13.51
CA ASP A 370 -11.51 -29.86 13.84
C ASP A 370 -10.63 -29.02 12.91
N TYR A 371 -11.23 -28.43 11.88
CA TYR A 371 -10.59 -27.56 10.90
C TYR A 371 -9.36 -28.18 10.21
N ARG A 372 -9.30 -29.52 10.13
CA ARG A 372 -8.25 -30.24 9.40
C ARG A 372 -8.72 -30.65 8.02
N MET A 373 -7.91 -30.31 7.03
CA MET A 373 -8.13 -30.68 5.64
C MET A 373 -7.68 -32.12 5.40
N ARG A 374 -8.51 -32.88 4.68
CA ARG A 374 -8.29 -34.28 4.36
C ARG A 374 -8.42 -34.54 2.86
N PRO A 375 -7.69 -35.51 2.30
CA PRO A 375 -7.87 -35.91 0.91
C PRO A 375 -9.24 -36.57 0.69
N GLY A 376 -9.78 -36.41 -0.51
CA GLY A 376 -11.05 -37.00 -0.93
C GLY A 376 -12.25 -36.08 -0.77
N VAL A 377 -13.44 -36.65 -0.97
CA VAL A 377 -14.73 -35.95 -0.90
C VAL A 377 -15.38 -36.27 0.45
N VAL A 378 -16.14 -35.32 1.00
CA VAL A 378 -16.92 -35.58 2.23
C VAL A 378 -17.99 -36.65 1.95
N GLU A 379 -17.99 -37.73 2.72
CA GLU A 379 -18.93 -38.85 2.51
C GLU A 379 -20.29 -38.59 3.20
N HIS A 380 -20.28 -37.88 4.33
CA HIS A 380 -21.46 -37.63 5.15
C HIS A 380 -21.48 -36.19 5.69
N SER A 381 -22.64 -35.53 5.64
CA SER A 381 -22.89 -34.22 6.26
C SER A 381 -23.84 -34.40 7.43
N ASN A 382 -23.46 -33.92 8.63
CA ASN A 382 -24.28 -34.08 9.83
C ASN A 382 -25.36 -33.00 9.98
N ALA A 383 -25.58 -32.15 8.97
CA ALA A 383 -26.56 -31.07 9.03
C ALA A 383 -27.99 -31.57 9.31
N LEU A 384 -28.41 -32.67 8.66
CA LEU A 384 -29.73 -33.28 8.92
C LEU A 384 -29.79 -33.90 10.32
N ALA A 385 -28.70 -34.51 10.78
CA ALA A 385 -28.62 -35.06 12.13
C ALA A 385 -28.70 -33.96 13.20
N LEU A 386 -28.09 -32.80 12.96
CA LEU A 386 -28.22 -31.62 13.80
C LEU A 386 -29.66 -31.10 13.80
N MET A 387 -30.29 -30.96 12.64
CA MET A 387 -31.67 -30.50 12.54
C MET A 387 -32.61 -31.40 13.36
N ARG A 388 -32.44 -32.72 13.29
CA ARG A 388 -33.17 -33.67 14.14
C ARG A 388 -32.84 -33.50 15.63
N ALA A 389 -31.57 -33.30 15.98
CA ALA A 389 -31.14 -33.10 17.37
C ALA A 389 -31.72 -31.82 18.00
N ILE A 390 -31.99 -30.78 17.20
CA ILE A 390 -32.67 -29.55 17.65
C ILE A 390 -34.20 -29.59 17.51
N GLY A 391 -34.77 -30.75 17.15
CA GLY A 391 -36.22 -30.98 17.13
C GLY A 391 -36.95 -30.58 15.84
N LEU A 392 -36.25 -30.47 14.72
CA LEU A 392 -36.87 -30.29 13.40
C LEU A 392 -37.17 -31.66 12.77
N ASP A 393 -38.40 -31.85 12.28
CA ASP A 393 -38.80 -33.04 11.51
C ASP A 393 -38.27 -32.95 10.07
N VAL A 394 -37.10 -33.58 9.81
CA VAL A 394 -36.41 -33.64 8.50
C VAL A 394 -35.86 -35.00 8.15
#